data_AF-A0A820XUX2-F1
#
_entry.id   AF-A0A820XUX2-F1
#
_cell.length_a   1.000
_cell.length_b   1.000
_cell.length_c   1.000
_cell.angle_alpha   90.00
_cell.angle_beta   90.00
_cell.angle_gamma   90.00
#
_symmetry.space_group_name_H-M   'P 1'
#
loop_
_entity.id
_entity.type
_entity.pdbx_description
1 polymer ?
#
loop_
_entity_poly.entity_id
_entity_poly.type
_entity_poly.pdbx_seq_one_letter_code
_entity_poly.pdbx_strand_id
1 'polypeptide(L)'
;KNPNPLNFWRDHQKKFPGLSLLARRLYSIPVSSAGVERQFSFAGLTISQRRSCLDPDTVSDVLFVRSIKKVLQLEPDFFTKC
;
A
#
# COMPACT_ATOMS: atom_id res chain seq x y z
N LYS A 1 16.06 15.22 -14.23
CA LYS A 1 15.61 14.81 -12.87
C LYS A 1 14.12 15.13 -12.79
N ASN A 2 13.22 14.13 -12.79
CA ASN A 2 11.78 14.41 -12.72
C ASN A 2 11.41 14.79 -11.28
N PRO A 3 10.97 16.03 -11.00
CA PRO A 3 10.57 16.40 -9.64
C PRO A 3 9.34 15.58 -9.24
N ASN A 4 9.36 14.98 -8.04
CA ASN A 4 8.22 14.24 -7.52
C ASN A 4 7.07 15.24 -7.26
N PRO A 5 5.90 15.10 -7.93
CA PRO A 5 4.80 16.05 -7.77
C PRO A 5 4.28 16.14 -6.34
N LEU A 6 4.39 15.06 -5.54
CA LEU A 6 3.99 15.07 -4.13
C LEU A 6 4.85 16.00 -3.29
N ASN A 7 6.15 16.15 -3.60
CA ASN A 7 7.03 17.08 -2.90
C ASN A 7 6.62 18.52 -3.19
N PHE A 8 6.30 18.83 -4.46
CA PHE A 8 5.81 20.15 -4.83
C PHE A 8 4.55 20.53 -4.04
N TRP A 9 3.55 19.64 -3.99
CA TRP A 9 2.31 19.91 -3.27
C TRP A 9 2.49 19.98 -1.75
N ARG A 10 3.41 19.19 -1.18
CA ARG A 10 3.80 19.29 0.23
C ARG A 10 4.39 20.65 0.56
N ASP A 11 5.30 21.14 -0.28
CA ASP A 11 6.00 22.40 -0.03
C ASP A 11 5.04 23.61 -0.20
N HIS A 12 4.02 23.48 -1.06
CA HIS A 12 3.01 24.52 -1.31
C HIS A 12 1.71 24.38 -0.52
N GLN A 13 1.62 23.41 0.41
CA GLN A 13 0.37 23.13 1.14
C GLN A 13 -0.15 24.32 1.94
N LYS A 14 0.75 25.18 2.47
CA LYS A 14 0.36 26.39 3.22
C LYS A 14 -0.28 27.44 2.33
N LYS A 15 0.18 27.54 1.08
CA LYS A 15 -0.33 28.50 0.09
C LYS A 15 -1.63 28.00 -0.56
N PHE A 16 -1.75 26.69 -0.76
CA PHE A 16 -2.90 26.06 -1.41
C PHE A 16 -3.40 24.85 -0.61
N PRO A 17 -4.05 25.04 0.55
CA PRO A 17 -4.45 23.94 1.44
C PRO A 17 -5.46 22.99 0.78
N GLY A 18 -6.48 23.51 0.09
CA GLY A 18 -7.48 22.68 -0.59
C GLY A 18 -6.92 21.91 -1.78
N LEU A 19 -6.08 22.57 -2.59
CA LEU A 19 -5.52 21.97 -3.80
C LEU A 19 -4.44 20.93 -3.48
N SER A 20 -3.62 21.17 -2.46
CA SER A 20 -2.63 20.20 -2.00
C SER A 20 -3.29 18.95 -1.42
N LEU A 21 -4.42 19.09 -0.71
CA LEU A 21 -5.23 17.97 -0.25
C LEU A 21 -5.81 17.16 -1.42
N LEU A 22 -6.38 17.85 -2.42
CA LEU A 22 -6.93 17.21 -3.62
C LEU A 22 -5.83 16.47 -4.39
N ALA A 23 -4.69 17.11 -4.63
CA ALA A 23 -3.55 16.51 -5.31
C ALA A 23 -3.09 15.25 -4.57
N ARG A 24 -2.95 15.28 -3.24
CA ARG A 24 -2.59 14.10 -2.45
C ARG A 24 -3.56 12.94 -2.67
N ARG A 25 -4.87 13.21 -2.71
CA ARG A 25 -5.90 12.18 -2.98
C ARG A 25 -5.77 11.62 -4.39
N LEU A 26 -5.65 12.48 -5.40
CA LEU A 26 -5.52 12.06 -6.80
C LEU A 26 -4.27 11.20 -7.04
N TYR A 27 -3.12 11.61 -6.51
CA TYR A 27 -1.87 10.86 -6.65
C TYR A 27 -1.80 9.59 -5.79
N SER A 28 -2.71 9.41 -4.83
CA SER A 28 -2.82 8.14 -4.07
C SER A 28 -3.49 7.03 -4.88
N ILE A 29 -4.21 7.38 -5.95
CA ILE A 29 -4.89 6.41 -6.81
C ILE A 29 -3.85 5.82 -7.77
N PRO A 30 -3.62 4.50 -7.73
CA PRO A 30 -2.75 3.87 -8.72
C PRO A 30 -3.39 3.96 -10.10
N VAL A 31 -2.60 4.33 -11.11
CA VAL A 31 -3.06 4.42 -12.51
C VAL A 31 -3.40 3.05 -13.11
N SER A 32 -2.92 1.96 -12.50
CA SER A 32 -3.04 0.60 -13.03
C SER A 32 -3.45 -0.42 -11.97
N SER A 33 -4.25 -1.40 -12.39
CA SER A 33 -4.60 -2.61 -11.63
C SER A 33 -3.39 -3.52 -11.37
N ALA A 34 -2.26 -3.33 -12.04
CA ALA A 34 -1.08 -4.20 -11.94
C ALA A 34 -0.57 -4.38 -10.50
N GLY A 35 -0.77 -3.39 -9.63
CA GLY A 35 -0.44 -3.51 -8.21
C GLY A 35 -1.30 -4.56 -7.49
N VAL A 36 -2.60 -4.54 -7.77
CA VAL A 36 -3.60 -5.45 -7.21
C VAL A 36 -3.46 -6.85 -7.82
N GLU A 37 -3.25 -6.95 -9.13
CA GLU A 37 -3.03 -8.21 -9.85
C GLU A 37 -1.82 -8.97 -9.29
N ARG A 38 -0.71 -8.29 -8.99
CA ARG A 38 0.45 -8.94 -8.33
C ARG A 38 0.12 -9.51 -6.96
N GLN A 39 -0.74 -8.84 -6.18
CA GLN A 39 -1.18 -9.38 -4.89
C GLN A 39 -2.04 -10.63 -5.09
N PHE A 40 -2.94 -10.62 -6.07
CA PHE A 40 -3.76 -11.80 -6.39
C PHE A 40 -2.95 -12.97 -6.95
N SER A 41 -1.97 -12.73 -7.83
CA SER A 41 -1.06 -13.79 -8.27
C SER A 41 -0.31 -14.42 -7.10
N PHE A 42 0.12 -13.60 -6.14
CA PHE A 42 0.77 -14.10 -4.93
C PHE A 42 -0.18 -14.87 -4.00
N ALA A 43 -1.43 -14.40 -3.85
CA ALA A 43 -2.47 -15.13 -3.14
C ALA A 43 -2.69 -16.51 -3.75
N GLY A 44 -2.78 -16.61 -5.08
CA GLY A 44 -2.88 -17.88 -5.79
C GLY A 44 -1.71 -18.83 -5.52
N LEU A 45 -0.48 -18.30 -5.38
CA LEU A 45 0.69 -19.09 -4.98
C LEU A 45 0.64 -19.51 -3.51
N THR A 46 0.09 -18.67 -2.63
CA THR A 46 -0.01 -18.94 -1.19
C THR A 46 -1.06 -20.02 -0.89
N ILE A 47 -2.16 -20.02 -1.64
CA ILE A 47 -3.28 -20.99 -1.57
C ILE A 47 -3.02 -22.21 -2.47
N SER A 48 -1.79 -22.40 -2.97
CA SER A 48 -1.38 -23.55 -3.81
C SER A 48 -1.91 -24.89 -3.29
N GLN A 49 -2.19 -25.85 -4.18
CA GLN A 49 -2.75 -27.19 -3.90
C GLN A 49 -2.07 -27.98 -2.76
N ARG A 50 -0.84 -27.60 -2.35
CA ARG A 50 -0.12 -28.21 -1.21
C ARG A 50 -0.47 -27.59 0.16
N ARG A 51 -1.20 -26.48 0.21
CA ARG A 51 -1.68 -25.78 1.43
C ARG A 51 -3.18 -25.43 1.37
N SER A 52 -3.98 -26.27 0.71
CA SER A 52 -5.42 -26.06 0.49
C SER A 52 -6.28 -26.03 1.76
N CYS A 53 -5.71 -26.36 2.94
CA CYS A 53 -6.41 -26.32 4.24
C CYS A 53 -6.02 -25.11 5.10
N LEU A 54 -5.43 -24.06 4.51
CA LEU A 54 -5.28 -22.80 5.21
C LEU A 54 -6.66 -22.17 5.42
N ASP A 55 -6.91 -21.75 6.66
CA ASP A 55 -8.09 -20.98 6.99
C ASP A 55 -8.08 -19.64 6.21
N PRO A 56 -9.22 -19.21 5.64
CA PRO A 56 -9.31 -17.97 4.87
C PRO A 56 -8.84 -16.74 5.64
N ASP A 57 -9.03 -16.69 6.95
CA ASP A 57 -8.57 -15.57 7.78
C ASP A 57 -7.04 -15.55 7.86
N THR A 58 -6.42 -16.73 7.99
CA THR A 58 -4.94 -16.86 7.97
C THR A 58 -4.36 -16.39 6.62
N VAL A 59 -5.04 -16.68 5.51
CA VAL A 59 -4.61 -16.21 4.19
C VAL A 59 -4.70 -14.69 4.10
N SER A 60 -5.81 -14.11 4.59
CA SER A 60 -6.00 -12.66 4.65
C SER A 60 -4.88 -11.96 5.43
N ASP A 61 -4.54 -12.48 6.61
CA ASP A 61 -3.50 -11.93 7.47
C ASP A 61 -2.12 -11.99 6.81
N VAL A 62 -1.77 -13.11 6.18
CA VAL A 62 -0.50 -13.26 5.46
C VAL A 62 -0.39 -12.27 4.30
N LEU A 63 -1.48 -12.07 3.54
CA LEU A 63 -1.52 -11.10 2.44
C LEU A 63 -1.44 -9.66 2.97
N PHE A 64 -2.13 -9.36 4.08
CA PHE A 64 -2.11 -8.06 4.72
C PHE A 64 -0.69 -7.71 5.19
N VAL A 65 -0.06 -8.57 6.00
CA VAL A 65 1.30 -8.37 6.52
C VAL A 65 2.28 -8.18 5.36
N ARG A 66 2.14 -8.94 4.27
CA ARG A 66 2.97 -8.78 3.08
C ARG A 66 2.76 -7.42 2.41
N SER A 67 1.51 -6.96 2.27
CA SER A 67 1.19 -5.68 1.63
C SER A 67 1.81 -4.49 2.38
N ILE A 68 1.83 -4.56 3.72
CA ILE A 68 2.38 -3.51 4.58
C ILE A 68 3.85 -3.72 4.93
N LYS A 69 4.52 -4.78 4.43
CA LYS A 69 5.91 -5.12 4.78
C LYS A 69 6.87 -3.93 4.64
N LYS A 70 6.70 -3.09 3.62
CA LYS A 70 7.52 -1.88 3.44
C LYS A 70 7.28 -0.83 4.53
N VAL A 71 6.05 -0.71 5.02
CA VAL A 71 5.70 0.18 6.13
C VAL A 71 6.30 -0.34 7.43
N LEU A 72 6.21 -1.65 7.69
CA LEU A 72 6.82 -2.29 8.85
C LEU A 72 8.35 -2.17 8.89
N GLN A 73 9.01 -2.12 7.73
CA GLN A 73 10.45 -1.88 7.64
C GLN A 73 10.85 -0.44 7.94
N LEU A 74 9.93 0.51 7.78
CA LEU A 74 10.17 1.93 8.03
C LEU A 74 9.77 2.33 9.46
N GLU A 75 8.79 1.63 10.06
CA GLU A 75 8.32 1.80 11.43
C GLU A 75 8.18 0.42 12.09
N PRO A 76 9.24 -0.07 12.77
CA PRO A 76 9.20 -1.37 13.45
C PRO A 76 8.17 -1.42 14.59
N ASP A 77 7.73 -0.27 15.11
CA ASP A 77 6.80 -0.13 16.23
C ASP A 77 5.34 0.08 15.77
N PHE A 78 5.04 -0.16 14.50
CA PHE A 78 3.75 0.15 13.87
C PHE A 78 2.54 -0.40 14.66
N PHE A 79 2.65 -1.62 15.21
CA PHE A 79 1.56 -2.25 15.96
C PHE A 79 1.42 -1.74 17.41
N THR A 80 2.45 -1.09 17.95
CA THR A 80 2.50 -0.61 19.35
C THR A 80 2.00 0.84 19.48
N LYS A 81 1.80 1.54 18.37
CA LYS A 81 1.29 2.93 18.31
C LYS A 81 -0.23 3.04 18.14
N CYS A 82 -0.94 1.93 17.97
CA CYS A 82 -2.40 1.87 17.91
C CYS A 82 -3.01 1.86 19.32
#